data_AF-A0A849QU71-F1
#
_entry.id   AF-A0A849QU71-F1
#
_cell.length_a   1.000
_cell.length_b   1.000
_cell.length_c   1.000
_cell.angle_alpha   90.00
_cell.angle_beta   90.00
_cell.angle_gamma   90.00
#
_symmetry.space_group_name_H-M   'P 1'
#
loop_
_entity.id
_entity.type
_entity.pdbx_description
1 polymer ?
#
loop_
_entity_poly.entity_id
_entity_poly.type
_entity_poly.pdbx_seq_one_letter_code
_entity_poly.pdbx_strand_id
1 'polypeptide(L)' 'MPAPIPSNALSPPGKPHRYFFKVYTLDSTLDIKSSATKSRLEAARSGHILGKGEIVGKYGR' A
#
# COMPACT_ATOMS: atom_id res chain seq x y z
N MET A 1 8.78 23.76 -29.24
CA MET A 1 8.87 22.30 -29.06
C MET A 1 9.51 22.03 -27.70
N PRO A 2 8.79 21.55 -26.68
CA PRO A 2 9.41 21.15 -25.41
C PRO A 2 9.98 19.73 -25.50
N ALA A 3 11.18 19.52 -24.95
CA ALA A 3 11.91 18.26 -24.94
C ALA A 3 11.18 17.15 -24.16
N PRO A 4 11.39 15.86 -24.49
CA PRO A 4 10.79 14.75 -23.76
C PRO A 4 11.40 14.63 -22.35
N ILE A 5 10.53 14.63 -21.35
CA ILE A 5 10.82 14.29 -19.94
C ILE A 5 11.46 12.88 -19.86
N PRO A 6 12.60 12.68 -19.17
CA PRO A 6 13.19 11.36 -19.03
C PRO A 6 12.31 10.48 -18.13
N SER A 7 11.70 9.47 -18.74
CA SER A 7 10.88 8.43 -18.10
C SER A 7 11.74 7.42 -17.33
N ASN A 8 12.46 7.88 -16.31
CA ASN A 8 13.20 7.01 -15.41
C ASN A 8 12.71 7.18 -13.96
N ALA A 9 11.59 6.52 -13.65
CA ALA A 9 11.22 6.22 -12.29
C ALA A 9 10.61 4.81 -12.21
N LEU A 10 11.40 3.92 -11.60
CA LEU A 10 11.01 2.69 -10.94
C LEU A 10 10.72 1.46 -11.82
N SER A 11 11.78 0.69 -12.12
CA SER A 11 11.88 -0.71 -11.70
C SER A 11 13.25 -1.30 -12.07
N PRO A 12 14.00 -1.91 -11.13
CA PRO A 12 15.21 -2.66 -11.47
C PRO A 12 14.86 -3.90 -12.31
N PRO A 13 15.65 -4.23 -13.35
CA PRO A 13 15.43 -5.43 -14.16
C PRO A 13 15.74 -6.65 -13.30
N GLY A 14 14.77 -7.52 -13.07
CA GLY A 14 15.10 -8.82 -12.47
C GLY A 14 13.96 -9.69 -11.95
N LYS A 15 12.91 -9.15 -11.33
CA LYS A 15 11.80 -9.97 -10.82
C LYS A 15 10.48 -9.18 -10.82
N PRO A 16 9.35 -9.75 -11.28
CA PRO A 16 8.05 -9.09 -11.17
C PRO A 16 7.72 -8.82 -9.69
N HIS A 17 7.46 -7.55 -9.38
CA HIS A 17 7.10 -7.16 -8.02
C HIS A 17 5.65 -7.61 -7.76
N ARG A 18 5.45 -8.30 -6.64
CA ARG A 18 4.13 -8.66 -6.15
C ARG A 18 3.67 -7.56 -5.21
N TYR A 19 2.67 -6.81 -5.64
CA TYR A 19 2.01 -5.81 -4.81
C TYR A 19 0.85 -6.49 -4.08
N PHE A 20 0.95 -6.53 -2.76
CA PHE A 20 -0.10 -7.02 -1.88
C PHE A 20 -0.90 -5.83 -1.37
N PHE A 21 -2.07 -5.61 -1.95
CA PHE A 21 -3.03 -4.62 -1.46
C PHE A 21 -3.91 -5.28 -0.41
N LYS A 22 -3.69 -4.93 0.85
CA LYS A 22 -4.51 -5.43 1.97
C LYS A 22 -5.54 -4.38 2.31
N VAL A 23 -6.81 -4.75 2.20
CA VAL A 23 -7.96 -3.93 2.55
C VAL A 23 -8.54 -4.45 3.84
N TYR A 24 -8.75 -3.55 4.79
CA TYR A 24 -9.30 -3.87 6.10
C TYR A 24 -10.55 -3.02 6.31
N THR A 25 -11.65 -3.67 6.66
CA THR A 25 -12.86 -2.99 7.14
C THR A 25 -12.81 -2.92 8.66
N LEU A 26 -13.09 -1.73 9.19
CA LEU A 26 -13.01 -1.42 10.61
C LEU A 26 -14.40 -1.01 11.08
N ASP A 27 -14.73 -1.35 12.33
CA ASP A 27 -15.97 -0.90 12.96
C ASP A 27 -15.94 0.58 13.37
N SER A 28 -14.74 1.15 13.39
CA SER A 28 -14.46 2.46 13.98
C SER A 28 -13.43 3.22 13.15
N THR A 29 -13.51 4.54 13.24
CA THR A 29 -12.55 5.46 12.62
C THR A 29 -11.28 5.47 13.47
N LEU A 30 -10.13 5.06 12.90
CA LEU A 30 -8.86 5.20 13.61
C LEU A 30 -8.44 6.68 13.67
N ASP A 31 -8.28 7.22 14.86
CA ASP A 31 -7.68 8.54 15.08
C ASP A 31 -6.13 8.45 15.02
N ILE A 32 -5.62 8.18 13.82
CA ILE A 32 -4.18 8.13 13.54
C ILE A 32 -3.78 9.31 12.66
N LYS A 33 -2.72 10.01 13.07
CA LYS A 33 -2.11 11.05 12.23
C LYS A 33 -1.58 10.43 10.93
N SER A 34 -1.62 11.20 9.84
CA SER A 34 -1.09 10.81 8.52
C SER A 34 0.40 10.45 8.52
N SER A 35 1.16 10.86 9.54
CA SER A 35 2.58 10.50 9.76
C SER A 35 2.76 9.28 10.70
N ALA A 36 1.69 8.55 11.02
CA ALA A 36 1.78 7.40 11.91
C ALA A 36 2.56 6.25 11.25
N THR A 37 3.52 5.70 11.99
CA THR A 37 4.28 4.51 11.58
C THR A 37 3.35 3.31 11.40
N LYS A 38 3.69 2.41 10.48
CA LYS A 38 2.97 1.15 10.24
C LYS A 38 2.61 0.40 11.54
N SER A 39 3.52 0.34 12.50
CA SER A 39 3.27 -0.32 13.80
C SER A 39 2.09 0.29 14.59
N ARG A 40 1.92 1.61 14.57
CA ARG A 40 0.78 2.28 15.23
C ARG A 40 -0.53 1.97 14.52
N LEU A 41 -0.55 1.99 13.19
CA LEU A 41 -1.71 1.58 12.41
C LEU A 41 -2.09 0.13 12.72
N GLU A 42 -1.10 -0.77 12.80
CA GLU A 42 -1.28 -2.19 13.14
C GLU A 42 -1.87 -2.40 14.54
N ALA A 43 -1.40 -1.65 15.54
CA ALA A 43 -1.94 -1.70 16.88
C ALA A 43 -3.35 -1.11 16.95
N ALA A 44 -3.57 0.06 16.34
CA ALA A 44 -4.85 0.77 16.40
C ALA A 44 -5.96 0.07 15.61
N ARG A 45 -5.63 -0.69 14.56
CA ARG A 45 -6.62 -1.51 13.84
C ARG A 45 -6.94 -2.80 14.60
N SER A 46 -6.01 -3.28 15.45
CA SER A 46 -6.15 -4.56 16.15
C SER A 46 -7.31 -4.51 17.14
N GLY A 47 -8.30 -5.38 16.96
CA GLY A 47 -9.53 -5.41 17.77
C GLY A 47 -10.75 -4.77 17.09
N HIS A 48 -10.54 -3.94 16.06
CA HIS A 48 -11.61 -3.25 15.33
C HIS A 48 -11.89 -3.82 13.93
N ILE A 49 -11.12 -4.83 13.50
CA ILE A 49 -11.22 -5.38 12.15
C ILE A 49 -12.46 -6.25 12.04
N LEU A 50 -13.45 -5.79 11.28
CA LEU A 50 -14.66 -6.54 10.94
C LEU A 50 -14.42 -7.48 9.75
N GLY A 51 -13.53 -7.10 8.84
CA GLY A 51 -13.26 -7.87 7.63
C GLY A 51 -11.88 -7.59 7.04
N LYS A 52 -11.37 -8.57 6.30
CA LYS A 52 -10.07 -8.50 5.62
C LYS A 52 -10.24 -8.94 4.18
N GLY A 53 -9.71 -8.17 3.25
CA GLY A 53 -9.57 -8.53 1.85
C GLY A 53 -8.12 -8.34 1.41
N GLU A 54 -7.63 -9.22 0.55
CA GLU A 54 -6.30 -9.06 -0.03
C GLU A 54 -6.40 -9.19 -1.55
N ILE A 55 -5.81 -8.23 -2.25
CA ILE A 55 -5.66 -8.25 -3.71
C ILE A 55 -4.17 -8.33 -4.01
N VAL A 56 -3.79 -9.34 -4.78
CA VAL A 56 -2.40 -9.53 -5.18
C VAL A 56 -2.26 -9.15 -6.65
N GLY A 57 -1.70 -7.96 -6.88
CA GLY A 57 -1.29 -7.53 -8.20
C GLY A 57 0.13 -8.02 -8.49
N LYS A 58 0.32 -8.77 -9.58
CA LYS A 58 1.66 -9.02 -10.11
C LYS A 58 1.92 -7.97 -11.18
N TYR A 59 2.84 -7.06 -10.92
CA TYR A 59 3.30 -6.12 -11.94
C TYR A 59 4.70 -6.56 -12.39
N GLY A 60 4.73 -7.16 -13.56
CA GLY A 60 5.95 -7.43 -14.32
C GLY A 60 5.91 -6.55 -15.55
N ARG A 61 7.01 -5.85 -15.81
CA ARG A 61 7.21 -5.13 -17.07
C ARG A 61 7.87 -6.07 -18.06
#